data_AF-A0A443RLG8-F1
#
_entry.id   AF-A0A443RLG8-F1
#
_cell.length_a   1.000
_cell.length_b   1.000
_cell.length_c   1.000
_cell.angle_alpha   90.00
_cell.angle_beta   90.00
_cell.angle_gamma   90.00
#
_symmetry.space_group_name_H-M   'P 1'
#
loop_
_entity.id
_entity.type
_entity.pdbx_description
1 polymer ?
#
loop_
_entity_poly.entity_id
_entity_poly.type
_entity_poly.pdbx_seq_one_letter_code
_entity_poly.pdbx_strand_id
1 'polypeptide(L)'
;METENKMGKVFYCEYCERSFKDCPKTRKTHLKSNEHKANVHLYNQQFKDEIDILKEEVNKTACHFFQKGACRYGEQCLNSHLTVEKFDHLKAKVFSKIYSGHLNMQSLASSEFVEIDPQKHLSIWLQQRNAPQDYDLFSEFSNIDFNTLPPSLIPPKIEHFEGISCDWN
;
A
#
# COMPACT_ATOMS: atom_id res chain seq x y z
N MET A 1 34.13 28.79 18.61
CA MET A 1 33.91 27.35 18.90
C MET A 1 32.49 27.05 18.47
N GLU A 2 32.33 26.81 17.17
CA GLU A 2 31.04 26.52 16.55
C GLU A 2 30.78 25.03 16.75
N THR A 3 29.74 24.70 17.52
CA THR A 3 29.29 23.33 17.71
C THR A 3 28.61 22.88 16.42
N GLU A 4 29.34 22.16 15.58
CA GLU A 4 28.79 21.46 14.41
C GLU A 4 27.62 20.57 14.84
N ASN A 5 26.41 21.02 14.49
CA ASN A 5 25.19 20.28 14.69
C ASN A 5 25.20 19.10 13.70
N LYS A 6 25.64 17.92 14.15
CA LYS A 6 25.47 16.66 13.41
C LYS A 6 23.96 16.36 13.30
N MET A 7 23.30 16.96 12.31
CA MET A 7 21.93 16.62 11.93
C MET A 7 21.92 15.20 11.39
N GLY A 8 21.69 14.23 12.28
CA GLY A 8 21.41 12.85 11.89
C GLY A 8 20.22 12.84 10.91
N LYS A 9 20.27 11.95 9.92
CA LYS A 9 19.21 11.79 8.92
C LYS A 9 17.85 11.76 9.62
N VAL A 10 16.87 12.47 9.07
CA VAL A 10 15.51 12.55 9.62
C VAL A 10 14.63 11.62 8.79
N PHE A 11 13.90 10.73 9.45
CA PHE A 11 12.90 9.89 8.81
C PHE A 11 11.56 10.61 8.82
N TYR A 12 10.93 10.69 7.65
CA TYR A 12 9.58 11.22 7.49
C TYR A 12 8.62 10.08 7.16
N CYS A 13 7.50 9.99 7.87
CA CYS A 13 6.41 9.07 7.53
C CYS A 13 5.29 9.85 6.85
N GLU A 14 5.01 9.53 5.59
CA GLU A 14 3.94 10.14 4.80
C GLU A 14 2.55 9.86 5.40
N TYR A 15 2.29 8.63 5.86
CA TYR A 15 1.00 8.27 6.47
C TYR A 15 0.73 8.94 7.81
N CYS A 16 1.77 9.36 8.54
CA CYS A 16 1.63 9.97 9.86
C CYS A 16 1.96 11.47 9.85
N GLU A 17 2.43 12.00 8.73
CA GLU A 17 2.88 13.39 8.55
C GLU A 17 3.85 13.85 9.66
N ARG A 18 4.76 12.96 10.07
CA ARG A 18 5.69 13.18 11.18
C ARG A 18 7.13 12.91 10.76
N SER A 19 8.01 13.81 11.18
CA SER A 19 9.47 13.69 11.03
C SER A 19 10.12 13.39 12.37
N PHE A 20 11.02 12.39 12.43
CA PHE A 20 11.79 12.06 13.63
C PHE A 20 13.22 11.63 13.29
N LYS A 21 14.12 11.63 14.28
CA LYS A 21 15.51 11.19 14.08
C LYS A 21 15.55 9.76 13.55
N ASP A 22 16.24 9.55 12.44
CA ASP A 22 16.28 8.26 11.76
C ASP A 22 17.21 7.28 12.48
N CYS A 23 16.64 6.58 13.46
CA CYS A 23 17.26 5.44 14.11
C CYS A 23 16.47 4.17 13.73
N PRO A 24 17.12 3.08 13.29
CA PRO A 24 16.44 1.85 12.90
C PRO A 24 15.48 1.31 13.96
N LYS A 25 15.86 1.40 15.24
CA LYS A 25 15.01 1.02 16.38
C LYS A 25 13.74 1.86 16.43
N THR A 26 13.87 3.18 16.39
CA THR A 26 12.74 4.14 16.42
C THR A 26 11.85 3.99 15.19
N ARG A 27 12.43 3.79 14.00
CA ARG A 27 11.67 3.56 12.77
C ARG A 27 10.85 2.28 12.87
N LYS A 28 11.45 1.19 13.34
CA LYS A 28 10.78 -0.10 13.51
C LYS A 28 9.65 -0.04 14.54
N THR A 29 9.82 0.69 15.64
CA THR A 29 8.74 0.87 16.63
C THR A 29 7.62 1.75 16.08
N HIS A 30 7.96 2.83 15.34
CA HIS A 30 6.98 3.68 14.67
C HIS A 30 6.11 2.89 13.67
N LEU A 31 6.72 2.13 12.75
CA LEU A 31 5.99 1.34 11.74
C LEU A 31 5.08 0.26 12.36
N LYS A 32 5.42 -0.23 13.55
CA LYS A 32 4.62 -1.21 14.29
C LYS A 32 3.51 -0.59 15.15
N SER A 33 3.53 0.73 15.34
CA SER A 33 2.56 1.44 16.17
C SER A 33 1.13 1.29 15.62
N ASN A 34 0.15 1.30 16.52
CA ASN A 34 -1.26 1.21 16.12
C ASN A 34 -1.69 2.45 15.33
N GLU A 35 -1.14 3.62 15.66
CA GLU A 35 -1.40 4.86 14.93
C GLU A 35 -0.96 4.75 13.46
N HIS A 36 0.28 4.30 13.21
CA HIS A 36 0.77 4.10 11.84
C HIS A 36 -0.10 3.10 11.07
N LYS A 37 -0.43 1.95 11.66
CA LYS A 37 -1.29 0.94 11.03
C LYS A 37 -2.69 1.48 10.71
N ALA A 38 -3.29 2.25 11.62
CA ALA A 38 -4.60 2.86 11.41
C ALA A 38 -4.57 3.89 10.28
N ASN A 39 -3.52 4.72 10.21
CA ASN A 39 -3.38 5.72 9.15
C ASN A 39 -3.12 5.07 7.78
N VAL A 40 -2.27 4.03 7.72
CA VAL A 40 -2.06 3.25 6.50
C VAL A 40 -3.38 2.61 6.04
N HIS A 41 -4.15 2.06 6.97
CA HIS A 41 -5.47 1.50 6.66
C HIS A 41 -6.42 2.55 6.09
N LEU A 42 -6.52 3.71 6.73
CA LEU A 42 -7.38 4.81 6.30
C LEU A 42 -6.97 5.33 4.90
N TYR A 43 -5.68 5.52 4.67
CA TYR A 43 -5.15 5.89 3.37
C TYR A 43 -5.56 4.87 2.30
N ASN A 44 -5.30 3.58 2.53
CA ASN A 44 -5.66 2.53 1.56
C ASN A 44 -7.17 2.43 1.33
N GLN A 45 -8.00 2.72 2.33
CA GLN A 45 -9.46 2.73 2.20
C GLN A 45 -9.95 3.79 1.19
N GLN A 46 -9.24 4.91 1.04
CA GLN A 46 -9.60 5.97 0.10
C GLN A 46 -9.43 5.56 -1.37
N PHE A 47 -8.53 4.61 -1.65
CA PHE A 47 -8.21 4.15 -3.01
C PHE A 47 -8.78 2.78 -3.34
N LYS A 48 -9.69 2.24 -2.52
CA LYS A 48 -10.33 0.95 -2.81
C LYS A 48 -11.24 1.05 -4.03
N ASP A 49 -11.12 0.07 -4.90
CA ASP A 49 -12.02 -0.08 -6.04
C ASP A 49 -13.42 -0.50 -5.60
N GLU A 50 -14.42 -0.08 -6.38
CA GLU A 50 -15.84 -0.36 -6.09
C GLU A 50 -16.15 -1.86 -6.04
N ILE A 51 -15.42 -2.68 -6.82
CA ILE A 51 -15.54 -4.14 -6.78
C ILE A 51 -15.06 -4.66 -5.42
N ASP A 52 -13.89 -4.20 -4.97
CA ASP A 52 -13.29 -4.69 -3.73
C ASP A 52 -14.10 -4.24 -2.52
N ILE A 53 -14.63 -3.01 -2.54
CA ILE A 53 -15.60 -2.54 -1.55
C ILE A 53 -16.83 -3.46 -1.56
N LEU A 54 -17.41 -3.75 -2.72
CA LEU A 54 -18.60 -4.62 -2.80
C LEU A 54 -18.32 -6.03 -2.27
N LYS A 55 -17.17 -6.62 -2.59
CA LYS A 55 -16.74 -7.94 -2.07
C LYS A 55 -16.63 -7.94 -0.55
N GLU A 56 -16.00 -6.92 0.03
CA GLU A 56 -15.88 -6.82 1.48
C GLU A 56 -17.26 -6.66 2.13
N GLU A 57 -18.09 -5.76 1.61
CA GLU A 57 -19.39 -5.42 2.19
C GLU A 57 -20.41 -6.56 2.10
N VAL A 58 -20.35 -7.39 1.05
CA VAL A 58 -21.17 -8.62 0.96
C VAL A 58 -20.86 -9.61 2.09
N ASN A 59 -19.61 -9.66 2.56
CA ASN A 59 -19.18 -10.56 3.62
C ASN A 59 -19.36 -9.97 5.03
N LYS A 60 -19.65 -8.67 5.14
CA LYS A 60 -19.83 -8.00 6.44
C LYS A 60 -21.29 -8.10 6.89
N THR A 61 -21.48 -8.37 8.18
CA THR A 61 -22.79 -8.22 8.82
C THR A 61 -23.09 -6.75 9.08
N ALA A 62 -24.36 -6.34 9.07
CA ALA A 62 -24.74 -4.96 9.33
C ALA A 62 -24.41 -4.57 10.79
N CYS A 63 -23.86 -3.38 10.99
CA CYS A 63 -23.50 -2.90 12.31
C CYS A 63 -24.73 -2.46 13.11
N HIS A 64 -25.10 -3.27 14.10
CA HIS A 64 -26.23 -2.99 14.98
C HIS A 64 -26.10 -1.66 15.78
N PHE A 65 -24.88 -1.24 16.15
CA PHE A 65 -24.66 0.03 16.84
C PHE A 65 -24.85 1.23 15.92
N PHE A 66 -24.39 1.12 14.67
CA PHE A 66 -24.58 2.15 13.67
C PHE A 66 -26.07 2.31 13.31
N GLN A 67 -26.79 1.19 13.19
CA GLN A 67 -28.25 1.21 12.99
C GLN A 67 -29.00 1.93 14.12
N LYS A 68 -28.47 1.90 15.35
CA LYS A 68 -29.03 2.62 16.51
C LYS A 68 -28.62 4.09 16.60
N GLY A 69 -27.75 4.55 15.70
CA GLY A 69 -27.40 5.96 15.54
C GLY A 69 -25.93 6.31 15.80
N ALA A 70 -25.15 5.48 16.50
CA ALA A 70 -23.74 5.75 16.74
C ALA A 70 -22.91 4.49 16.98
N CYS A 71 -21.87 4.30 16.16
CA CYS A 71 -20.88 3.26 16.36
C CYS A 71 -19.58 3.86 16.91
N ARG A 72 -19.11 3.38 18.08
CA ARG A 72 -17.87 3.84 18.70
C ARG A 72 -16.61 3.52 17.89
N TYR A 73 -16.69 2.50 17.02
CA TYR A 73 -15.56 2.05 16.20
C TYR A 73 -15.35 2.89 14.94
N GLY A 74 -16.33 3.74 14.56
CA GLY A 74 -16.22 4.60 13.38
C GLY A 74 -15.87 3.82 12.11
N GLU A 75 -14.93 4.32 11.31
CA GLU A 75 -14.43 3.68 10.08
C GLU A 75 -13.67 2.37 10.31
N GLN A 76 -13.22 2.11 11.54
CA GLN A 76 -12.52 0.89 11.92
C GLN A 76 -13.48 -0.24 12.32
N CYS A 77 -14.78 -0.08 12.09
CA CYS A 77 -15.75 -1.12 12.42
C CYS A 77 -15.63 -2.30 11.46
N LEU A 78 -15.61 -3.52 12.03
CA LEU A 78 -15.61 -4.76 11.26
C LEU A 78 -16.95 -5.04 10.57
N ASN A 79 -18.02 -4.39 11.04
CA ASN A 79 -19.37 -4.58 10.52
C ASN A 79 -19.71 -3.47 9.52
N SER A 80 -20.60 -3.78 8.57
CA SER A 80 -21.02 -2.85 7.53
C SER A 80 -21.77 -1.65 8.14
N HIS A 81 -21.32 -0.45 7.79
CA HIS A 81 -22.01 0.82 8.04
C HIS A 81 -22.81 1.28 6.82
N LEU A 82 -22.88 0.48 5.76
CA LEU A 82 -23.68 0.80 4.59
C LEU A 82 -25.16 0.59 4.91
N THR A 83 -25.95 1.64 4.67
CA THR A 83 -27.41 1.54 4.58
C THR A 83 -27.78 0.69 3.36
N VAL A 84 -28.94 0.04 3.40
CA VAL A 84 -29.45 -0.79 2.29
C VAL A 84 -29.40 -0.04 0.95
N GLU A 85 -29.87 1.20 0.92
CA GLU A 85 -29.87 2.05 -0.29
C GLU A 85 -28.46 2.27 -0.87
N LYS A 86 -27.47 2.56 -0.02
CA LYS A 86 -26.07 2.74 -0.43
C LYS A 86 -25.45 1.46 -0.95
N PHE A 87 -25.79 0.33 -0.34
CA PHE A 87 -25.32 -0.98 -0.77
C PHE A 87 -25.91 -1.37 -2.14
N ASP A 88 -27.20 -1.12 -2.35
CA ASP A 88 -27.85 -1.36 -3.64
C ASP A 88 -27.33 -0.43 -4.73
N HIS A 89 -27.07 0.83 -4.40
CA HIS A 89 -26.41 1.76 -5.31
C HIS A 89 -24.99 1.31 -5.68
N LEU A 90 -24.21 0.82 -4.72
CA LEU A 90 -22.87 0.27 -4.97
C LEU A 90 -22.95 -0.94 -5.93
N LYS A 91 -23.87 -1.87 -5.69
CA LYS A 91 -24.13 -2.99 -6.60
C LYS A 91 -24.47 -2.52 -8.00
N ALA A 92 -25.43 -1.61 -8.14
CA ALA A 92 -25.85 -1.09 -9.43
C ALA A 92 -24.69 -0.43 -10.19
N LYS A 93 -23.84 0.33 -9.48
CA LYS A 93 -22.64 0.96 -10.04
C LYS A 93 -21.66 -0.06 -10.61
N VAL A 94 -21.38 -1.12 -9.85
CA VAL A 94 -20.47 -2.20 -10.29
C VAL A 94 -21.06 -2.96 -11.47
N PHE A 95 -22.34 -3.34 -11.41
CA PHE A 95 -23.00 -4.04 -12.53
C PHE A 95 -23.01 -3.19 -13.80
N SER A 96 -23.31 -1.89 -13.70
CA SER A 96 -23.27 -0.98 -14.84
C SER A 96 -21.89 -0.96 -15.51
N LYS A 97 -20.80 -0.88 -14.73
CA LYS A 97 -19.44 -0.90 -15.27
C LYS A 97 -19.09 -2.22 -15.98
N ILE A 98 -19.62 -3.34 -15.52
CA ILE A 98 -19.45 -4.64 -16.18
C ILE A 98 -20.19 -4.66 -17.51
N TYR A 99 -21.45 -4.24 -17.55
CA TYR A 99 -22.24 -4.23 -18.80
C TYR A 99 -21.71 -3.24 -19.83
N SER A 100 -21.12 -2.13 -19.39
CA SER A 100 -20.44 -1.18 -20.28
C SER A 100 -19.06 -1.66 -20.75
N GLY A 101 -18.60 -2.84 -20.33
CA GLY A 101 -17.30 -3.41 -20.73
C GLY A 101 -16.09 -2.74 -20.08
N HIS A 102 -16.29 -1.88 -19.09
CA HIS A 102 -15.21 -1.22 -18.35
C HIS A 102 -14.60 -2.12 -17.24
N LEU A 103 -15.27 -3.23 -16.90
CA LEU A 103 -14.80 -4.22 -15.90
C LEU A 103 -15.09 -5.64 -16.39
N ASN A 104 -14.18 -6.58 -16.11
CA ASN A 104 -14.37 -8.01 -16.41
C ASN A 104 -15.29 -8.66 -15.36
N MET A 105 -16.25 -9.46 -15.82
CA MET A 105 -17.21 -10.20 -14.98
C MET A 105 -16.52 -11.20 -14.01
N GLN A 106 -15.34 -11.71 -14.35
CA GLN A 106 -14.53 -12.57 -13.46
C GLN A 106 -14.11 -11.85 -12.18
N SER A 107 -14.08 -10.51 -12.17
CA SER A 107 -13.74 -9.73 -11.00
C SER A 107 -14.79 -9.80 -9.88
N LEU A 108 -16.02 -10.24 -10.14
CA LEU A 108 -17.07 -10.48 -9.12
C LEU A 108 -17.18 -11.94 -8.67
N ALA A 109 -16.52 -12.88 -9.35
CA ALA A 109 -16.50 -14.27 -8.91
C ALA A 109 -15.77 -14.34 -7.56
N SER A 110 -16.51 -14.72 -6.54
CA SER A 110 -15.99 -15.03 -5.21
C SER A 110 -14.92 -16.10 -5.29
N SER A 111 -13.74 -15.82 -4.73
CA SER A 111 -13.00 -16.75 -3.88
C SER A 111 -12.97 -18.23 -4.34
N GLU A 112 -12.63 -18.50 -5.59
CA GLU A 112 -11.72 -19.63 -5.76
C GLU A 112 -10.40 -19.11 -5.23
N PHE A 113 -10.00 -19.63 -4.07
CA PHE A 113 -8.58 -19.71 -3.75
C PHE A 113 -7.98 -20.44 -4.95
N VAL A 114 -7.47 -19.68 -5.92
CA VAL A 114 -6.44 -20.23 -6.78
C VAL A 114 -5.33 -20.52 -5.77
N GLU A 115 -5.13 -21.79 -5.44
CA GLU A 115 -3.90 -22.22 -4.79
C GLU A 115 -2.78 -21.82 -5.75
N ILE A 116 -2.31 -20.58 -5.57
CA ILE A 116 -1.10 -20.11 -6.24
C ILE A 116 0.00 -20.87 -5.52
N ASP A 117 0.30 -22.06 -6.01
CA ASP A 117 1.48 -22.81 -5.59
C ASP A 117 2.69 -21.87 -5.77
N PRO A 118 3.32 -21.42 -4.68
CA PRO A 118 4.40 -20.45 -4.75
C PRO A 118 5.56 -20.95 -5.60
N GLN A 119 5.76 -22.27 -5.68
CA GLN A 119 6.82 -22.89 -6.49
C GLN A 119 6.48 -22.82 -7.98
N LYS A 120 5.23 -23.10 -8.34
CA LYS A 120 4.74 -23.00 -9.72
C LYS A 120 4.70 -21.55 -10.21
N HIS A 121 4.30 -20.62 -9.37
CA HIS A 121 4.30 -19.20 -9.72
C HIS A 121 5.73 -18.65 -9.88
N LEU A 122 6.64 -19.05 -8.97
CA LEU A 122 8.05 -18.70 -9.08
C LEU A 122 8.70 -19.28 -10.33
N SER A 123 8.39 -20.53 -10.70
CA SER A 123 8.96 -21.14 -11.91
C SER A 123 8.48 -20.47 -13.19
N ILE A 124 7.19 -20.12 -13.28
CA ILE A 124 6.64 -19.34 -14.40
C ILE A 124 7.33 -17.97 -14.51
N TRP A 125 7.48 -17.26 -13.40
CA TRP A 125 8.15 -15.96 -13.37
C TRP A 125 9.64 -16.07 -13.74
N LEU A 126 10.36 -17.06 -13.20
CA LEU A 126 11.77 -17.32 -13.53
C LEU A 126 11.94 -17.65 -15.01
N GLN A 127 11.01 -18.42 -15.59
CA GLN A 127 11.02 -18.77 -17.01
C GLN A 127 10.79 -17.53 -17.89
N GLN A 128 9.88 -16.63 -17.50
CA GLN A 128 9.66 -15.36 -18.21
C GLN A 128 10.85 -14.40 -18.06
N ARG A 129 11.46 -14.32 -16.87
CA ARG A 129 12.62 -13.46 -16.61
C ARG A 129 13.88 -13.93 -17.33
N ASN A 130 14.12 -15.24 -17.34
CA ASN A 130 15.27 -15.83 -18.00
C ASN A 130 15.02 -16.12 -19.49
N ALA A 131 13.81 -15.82 -20.00
CA ALA A 131 13.57 -15.86 -21.43
C ALA A 131 14.51 -14.86 -22.10
N PRO A 132 15.17 -15.22 -23.21
CA PRO A 132 16.04 -14.29 -23.94
C PRO A 132 15.18 -13.11 -24.39
N GLN A 133 15.40 -11.96 -23.75
CA GLN A 133 14.78 -10.72 -24.14
C GLN A 133 15.68 -10.08 -25.18
N ASP A 134 15.17 -9.97 -26.40
CA ASP A 134 15.86 -9.36 -27.56
C ASP A 134 15.94 -7.81 -27.43
N TYR A 135 15.71 -7.28 -26.23
CA TYR A 135 15.76 -5.86 -25.92
C TYR A 135 16.77 -5.58 -24.81
N ASP A 136 17.75 -4.75 -25.09
CA ASP A 136 18.73 -4.27 -24.11
C ASP A 136 18.13 -3.12 -23.29
N LEU A 137 17.34 -3.48 -22.28
CA LEU A 137 16.70 -2.50 -21.38
C LEU A 137 17.73 -1.61 -20.65
N PHE A 138 18.97 -2.07 -20.51
CA PHE A 138 20.02 -1.34 -19.81
C PHE A 138 20.55 -0.16 -20.65
N SER A 139 20.48 -0.27 -21.98
CA SER A 139 20.90 0.79 -22.89
C SER A 139 19.99 2.03 -22.82
N GLU A 140 18.68 1.87 -22.59
CA GLU A 140 17.71 2.98 -22.51
C GLU A 140 17.83 3.78 -21.20
N PHE A 141 18.20 3.15 -20.08
CA PHE A 141 18.31 3.81 -18.77
C PHE A 141 19.70 4.39 -18.47
N SER A 142 20.66 4.22 -19.39
CA SER A 142 22.02 4.74 -19.24
C SER A 142 22.11 6.28 -19.22
N ASN A 143 21.05 6.99 -19.62
CA ASN A 143 20.99 8.44 -19.74
C ASN A 143 20.10 9.15 -18.71
N ILE A 144 19.68 8.48 -17.62
CA ILE A 144 18.93 9.15 -16.55
C ILE A 144 19.86 10.14 -15.85
N ASP A 145 19.59 11.45 -16.00
CA ASP A 145 20.20 12.47 -15.17
C ASP A 145 19.58 12.46 -13.76
N PHE A 146 20.29 11.82 -12.82
CA PHE A 146 19.86 11.71 -11.42
C PHE A 146 19.64 13.06 -10.73
N ASN A 147 20.14 14.18 -11.27
CA ASN A 147 19.92 15.51 -10.71
C ASN A 147 18.54 16.10 -11.05
N THR A 148 17.82 15.48 -11.99
CA THR A 148 16.44 15.86 -12.36
C THR A 148 15.39 15.09 -11.57
N LEU A 149 15.82 14.08 -10.80
CA LEU A 149 14.92 13.28 -9.99
C LEU A 149 14.48 14.04 -8.73
N PRO A 150 13.22 13.85 -8.29
CA PRO A 150 12.78 14.39 -7.02
C PRO A 150 13.63 13.83 -5.87
N PRO A 151 13.85 14.60 -4.77
CA PRO A 151 14.80 14.24 -3.71
C PRO A 151 14.67 12.82 -3.14
N SER A 152 13.45 12.27 -3.10
CA SER A 152 13.15 10.92 -2.60
C SER A 152 13.60 9.78 -3.52
N LEU A 153 13.90 10.07 -4.79
CA LEU A 153 14.31 9.10 -5.82
C LEU A 153 15.78 9.23 -6.22
N ILE A 154 16.51 10.19 -5.62
CA ILE A 154 17.95 10.33 -5.84
C ILE A 154 18.67 9.18 -5.11
N PRO A 155 19.46 8.34 -5.82
CA PRO A 155 20.20 7.26 -5.18
C PRO A 155 21.15 7.80 -4.12
N PRO A 156 21.25 7.16 -2.94
CA PRO A 156 22.23 7.57 -1.94
C PRO A 156 23.65 7.32 -2.46
N LYS A 157 24.49 8.35 -2.41
CA LYS A 157 25.92 8.25 -2.74
C LYS A 157 26.67 7.39 -1.73
N ILE A 158 27.78 6.77 -2.16
CA ILE A 158 28.62 5.90 -1.32
C ILE A 158 29.11 6.63 -0.05
N GLU A 159 29.45 7.91 -0.17
CA GLU A 159 29.83 8.78 0.95
C GLU A 159 28.75 8.90 2.04
N HIS A 160 27.47 8.71 1.71
CA HIS A 160 26.38 8.71 2.69
C HIS A 160 26.37 7.47 3.59
N PHE A 161 27.19 6.46 3.28
CA PHE A 161 27.33 5.21 4.04
C PHE A 161 28.61 5.18 4.89
N GLU A 162 29.53 6.13 4.67
CA GLU A 162 30.73 6.27 5.50
C GLU A 162 30.35 6.81 6.88
N GLY A 163 30.77 6.11 7.94
CA GLY A 163 30.48 6.51 9.33
C GLY A 163 29.13 6.05 9.89
N ILE A 164 28.35 5.24 9.14
CA ILE A 164 27.20 4.54 9.72
C ILE A 164 27.72 3.35 10.55
N SER A 165 28.10 3.62 11.79
CA SER A 165 28.15 2.59 12.84
C SER A 165 26.70 2.26 13.21
N CYS A 166 26.16 1.23 12.58
CA CYS A 166 25.00 0.52 13.11
C CYS A 166 25.56 -0.61 13.98
N ASP A 167 25.53 -0.46 15.30
CA ASP A 167 25.71 -1.59 16.19
C ASP A 167 24.54 -2.55 15.97
N TRP A 168 24.79 -3.61 15.22
CA TRP A 168 23.84 -4.68 14.91
C TRP A 168 23.74 -5.69 16.07
N ASN A 169 23.58 -5.20 17.31
CA ASN A 169 23.29 -6.03 18.47
C ASN A 169 21.78 -6.23 18.66
#